data_AF-S2QQY8-F1
#
_entry.id   AF-S2QQY8-F1
#
_cell.length_a   1.000
_cell.length_b   1.000
_cell.length_c   1.000
_cell.angle_alpha   90.00
_cell.angle_beta   90.00
_cell.angle_gamma   90.00
#
_symmetry.space_group_name_H-M   'P 1'
#
loop_
_entity.id
_entity.type
_entity.pdbx_description
1 polymer ?
#
loop_
_entity_poly.entity_id
_entity_poly.type
_entity_poly.pdbx_seq_one_letter_code
_entity_poly.pdbx_strand_id
1 'polypeptide(L)'
;GACRTYADLQTLATVMNGNGPKKLSLERYVLQAYLQEILNVANSRLQVLSNNRYQFVLHTSLGTQKIHSGLEIDVYDDQVGEKRAVQTLSGGESFIAALSLALALGEVIQQESGGINIDALFVDEGFGSLDANSLDVAMNALDH
;
A
#
# COMPACT_ATOMS: atom_id res chain seq x y z
N GLY A 1 -27.65 12.94 -31.94
CA GLY A 1 -27.08 14.06 -31.17
C GLY A 1 -27.18 13.76 -29.69
N ALA A 2 -28.27 14.15 -29.03
CA ALA A 2 -28.43 14.10 -27.58
C ALA A 2 -28.58 12.69 -26.94
N CYS A 3 -29.22 11.74 -27.62
CA CYS A 3 -29.48 10.39 -27.06
C CYS A 3 -28.18 9.58 -26.84
N ARG A 4 -27.17 9.82 -27.69
CA ARG A 4 -25.86 9.15 -27.61
C ARG A 4 -25.02 9.73 -26.46
N THR A 5 -24.97 11.06 -26.35
CA THR A 5 -24.30 11.76 -25.24
C THR A 5 -24.90 11.42 -23.88
N TYR A 6 -26.23 11.25 -23.81
CA TYR A 6 -26.91 10.85 -22.58
C TYR A 6 -26.56 9.41 -22.15
N ALA A 7 -26.44 8.48 -23.11
CA ALA A 7 -25.99 7.11 -22.85
C ALA A 7 -24.52 7.03 -22.41
N ASP A 8 -23.66 7.87 -22.98
CA ASP A 8 -22.25 7.97 -22.58
C ASP A 8 -22.12 8.54 -21.14
N LEU A 9 -22.92 9.55 -20.80
CA LEU A 9 -22.98 10.13 -19.44
C LEU A 9 -23.51 9.14 -18.41
N GLN A 10 -24.52 8.34 -18.77
CA GLN A 10 -25.02 7.27 -17.91
C GLN A 10 -23.98 6.16 -17.73
N THR A 11 -23.24 5.80 -18.77
CA THR A 11 -22.17 4.80 -18.69
C THR A 11 -21.04 5.29 -17.81
N LEU A 12 -20.62 6.55 -17.97
CA LEU A 12 -19.64 7.19 -17.09
C LEU A 12 -20.14 7.21 -15.64
N ALA A 13 -21.36 7.70 -15.38
CA ALA A 13 -21.94 7.73 -14.03
C ALA A 13 -22.06 6.32 -13.40
N THR A 14 -22.37 5.30 -14.21
CA THR A 14 -22.46 3.90 -13.79
C THR A 14 -21.08 3.34 -13.41
N VAL A 15 -20.03 3.67 -14.18
CA VAL A 15 -18.65 3.30 -13.85
C VAL A 15 -18.15 4.06 -12.61
N MET A 16 -18.42 5.36 -12.53
CA MET A 16 -18.03 6.21 -11.40
C MET A 16 -18.64 5.73 -10.07
N ASN A 17 -19.89 5.25 -10.11
CA ASN A 17 -20.59 4.71 -8.93
C ASN A 17 -20.33 3.22 -8.67
N GLY A 18 -19.45 2.55 -9.42
CA GLY A 18 -19.14 1.14 -9.21
C GLY A 18 -20.23 0.15 -9.65
N ASN A 19 -21.18 0.59 -10.49
CA ASN A 19 -22.20 -0.27 -11.10
C ASN A 19 -21.73 -0.88 -12.45
N GLY A 20 -20.47 -0.67 -12.83
CA GLY A 20 -19.86 -1.27 -14.02
C GLY A 20 -19.41 -2.72 -13.82
N PRO A 21 -18.98 -3.42 -14.90
CA PRO A 21 -18.59 -4.83 -14.85
C PRO A 21 -17.41 -5.15 -13.92
N LYS A 22 -16.55 -4.15 -13.63
CA LYS A 22 -15.45 -4.26 -12.65
C LYS A 22 -15.87 -3.94 -11.20
N LYS A 23 -17.12 -3.50 -10.96
CA LYS A 23 -17.67 -3.10 -9.65
C LYS A 23 -16.75 -2.19 -8.81
N LEU A 24 -16.00 -1.31 -9.47
CA LEU A 24 -15.04 -0.39 -8.86
C LEU A 24 -15.57 1.03 -9.05
N SER A 25 -15.86 1.74 -7.95
CA SER A 25 -16.16 3.18 -8.00
C SER A 25 -14.92 3.96 -8.42
N LEU A 26 -15.09 5.16 -9.00
CA LEU A 26 -13.96 6.04 -9.34
C LEU A 26 -13.10 6.32 -8.11
N GLU A 27 -13.73 6.65 -6.99
CA GLU A 27 -13.05 6.89 -5.72
C GLU A 27 -12.10 5.74 -5.37
N ARG A 28 -12.57 4.50 -5.51
CA ARG A 28 -11.79 3.31 -5.18
C ARG A 28 -10.69 3.02 -6.20
N TYR A 29 -10.93 3.32 -7.48
CA TYR A 29 -9.89 3.29 -8.50
C TYR A 29 -8.78 4.30 -8.19
N VAL A 30 -9.14 5.52 -7.80
CA VAL A 30 -8.19 6.58 -7.41
C VAL A 30 -7.43 6.17 -6.14
N LEU A 31 -8.11 5.67 -5.11
CA LEU A 31 -7.47 5.17 -3.89
C LEU A 31 -6.51 4.00 -4.17
N GLN A 32 -6.86 3.10 -5.08
CA GLN A 32 -5.95 2.03 -5.52
C GLN A 32 -4.71 2.58 -6.23
N ALA A 33 -4.87 3.60 -7.07
CA ALA A 33 -3.75 4.24 -7.75
C ALA A 33 -2.79 4.90 -6.75
N TYR A 34 -3.31 5.67 -5.80
CA TYR A 34 -2.50 6.26 -4.73
C TYR A 34 -1.83 5.20 -3.86
N LEU A 35 -2.55 4.14 -3.47
CA LEU A 35 -1.97 3.06 -2.70
C LEU A 35 -0.84 2.39 -3.49
N GLN A 36 -1.01 2.12 -4.79
CA GLN A 36 0.03 1.53 -5.63
C GLN A 36 1.29 2.39 -5.67
N GLU A 37 1.15 3.71 -5.75
CA GLU A 37 2.27 4.65 -5.69
C GLU A 37 3.00 4.57 -4.35
N ILE A 38 2.26 4.62 -3.24
CA ILE A 38 2.83 4.46 -1.89
C ILE A 38 3.56 3.12 -1.77
N LEU A 39 2.99 2.02 -2.26
CA LEU A 39 3.64 0.70 -2.20
C LEU A 39 4.91 0.65 -3.05
N ASN A 40 4.96 1.35 -4.19
CA ASN A 40 6.17 1.43 -5.02
C ASN A 40 7.30 2.14 -4.28
N VAL A 41 7.01 3.27 -3.62
CA VAL A 41 7.99 3.99 -2.80
C VAL A 41 8.40 3.13 -1.59
N ALA A 42 7.43 2.52 -0.89
CA ALA A 42 7.67 1.68 0.27
C ALA A 42 8.55 0.47 -0.04
N ASN A 43 8.41 -0.12 -1.24
CA ASN A 43 9.19 -1.27 -1.66
C ASN A 43 10.70 -0.98 -1.72
N SER A 44 11.10 0.24 -2.05
CA SER A 44 12.52 0.62 -2.05
C SER A 44 13.14 0.47 -0.65
N ARG A 45 12.40 0.85 0.39
CA ARG A 45 12.85 0.71 1.79
C ARG A 45 12.67 -0.70 2.32
N LEU A 46 11.54 -1.34 2.02
CA LEU A 46 11.26 -2.70 2.46
C LEU A 46 12.29 -3.70 1.93
N GLN A 47 12.74 -3.54 0.67
CA GLN A 47 13.81 -4.37 0.11
C GLN A 47 15.11 -4.22 0.89
N VAL A 48 15.52 -3.01 1.25
CA VAL A 48 16.73 -2.81 2.08
C VAL A 48 16.56 -3.42 3.47
N LEU A 49 15.46 -3.13 4.16
CA LEU A 49 15.18 -3.60 5.51
C LEU A 49 14.98 -5.13 5.61
N SER A 50 14.50 -5.75 4.54
CA SER A 50 14.25 -7.20 4.49
C SER A 50 15.36 -8.00 3.79
N ASN A 51 16.47 -7.37 3.41
CA ASN A 51 17.52 -7.99 2.58
C ASN A 51 16.98 -8.61 1.28
N ASN A 52 16.19 -7.83 0.55
CA ASN A 52 15.50 -8.17 -0.70
C ASN A 52 14.48 -9.31 -0.61
N ARG A 53 14.08 -9.70 0.61
CA ARG A 53 13.14 -10.81 0.80
C ARG A 53 11.69 -10.42 0.53
N TYR A 54 11.28 -9.22 0.92
CA TYR A 54 9.88 -8.82 0.88
C TYR A 54 9.59 -7.73 -0.14
N GLN A 55 8.44 -7.85 -0.78
CA GLN A 55 7.88 -6.82 -1.63
C GLN A 55 6.37 -6.70 -1.40
N PHE A 56 5.90 -5.51 -1.10
CA PHE A 56 4.48 -5.17 -1.10
C PHE A 56 3.87 -5.34 -2.48
N VAL A 57 2.71 -5.96 -2.52
CA VAL A 57 1.88 -6.08 -3.71
C VAL A 57 0.43 -5.82 -3.36
N LEU A 58 -0.27 -5.10 -4.23
CA LEU A 58 -1.70 -4.92 -4.11
C LEU A 58 -2.41 -6.26 -4.25
N HIS A 59 -3.38 -6.54 -3.40
CA HIS A 59 -4.15 -7.77 -3.45
C HIS A 59 -5.06 -7.75 -4.70
N THR A 60 -4.86 -8.73 -5.59
CA THR A 60 -5.56 -8.77 -6.89
C THR A 60 -6.63 -9.86 -6.98
N SER A 61 -6.98 -10.54 -5.88
CA SER A 61 -7.94 -11.64 -5.97
C SER A 61 -9.34 -11.12 -6.31
N LEU A 62 -9.90 -11.67 -7.40
CA LEU A 62 -11.31 -11.50 -7.77
C LEU A 62 -12.16 -12.46 -6.94
N GLY A 63 -12.03 -12.41 -5.61
CA GLY A 63 -12.86 -13.22 -4.71
C GLY A 63 -14.34 -12.91 -4.90
N THR A 64 -15.19 -13.93 -4.86
CA THR A 64 -16.66 -13.89 -5.05
C THR A 64 -17.42 -13.16 -3.93
N GLN A 65 -16.82 -12.19 -3.24
CA GLN A 65 -17.38 -11.60 -2.03
C GLN A 65 -17.47 -10.08 -2.14
N LYS A 66 -18.65 -9.57 -1.78
CA LYS A 66 -19.04 -8.17 -1.62
C LYS A 66 -18.18 -7.36 -0.61
N ILE A 67 -17.05 -7.87 -0.14
CA ILE A 67 -16.39 -7.43 1.09
C ILE A 67 -14.96 -6.92 0.86
N HIS A 68 -14.35 -7.17 -0.29
CA HIS A 68 -13.02 -6.60 -0.52
C HIS A 68 -13.12 -5.09 -0.73
N SER A 69 -12.22 -4.32 -0.14
CA SER A 69 -12.08 -2.86 -0.32
C SER A 69 -11.15 -2.52 -1.49
N GLY A 70 -10.47 -3.52 -2.04
CA GLY A 70 -9.51 -3.34 -3.13
C GLY A 70 -8.26 -2.62 -2.67
N LEU A 71 -8.11 -2.39 -1.37
CA LEU A 71 -6.99 -1.72 -0.73
C LEU A 71 -6.23 -2.69 0.17
N GLU A 72 -6.51 -3.99 0.06
CA GLU A 72 -5.78 -5.02 0.75
C GLU A 72 -4.35 -5.14 0.17
N ILE A 73 -3.39 -5.40 1.06
CA ILE A 73 -1.98 -5.50 0.73
C ILE A 73 -1.53 -6.93 1.05
N ASP A 74 -0.86 -7.55 0.10
CA ASP A 74 -0.09 -8.77 0.31
C ASP A 74 1.41 -8.45 0.31
N VAL A 75 2.20 -9.40 0.80
CA VAL A 75 3.65 -9.38 0.68
C VAL A 75 4.08 -10.59 -0.14
N TYR A 76 4.85 -10.35 -1.19
CA TYR A 76 5.63 -11.38 -1.85
C TYR A 76 6.85 -11.73 -0.99
N ASP A 77 7.05 -13.00 -0.70
CA ASP A 77 8.21 -13.52 0.04
C ASP A 77 9.11 -14.30 -0.92
N ASP A 78 10.29 -13.75 -1.23
CA ASP A 78 11.26 -14.34 -2.17
C ASP A 78 11.79 -15.71 -1.71
N GLN A 79 11.83 -15.97 -0.40
CA GLN A 79 12.28 -17.27 0.11
C GLN A 79 11.25 -18.38 -0.11
N VAL A 80 9.96 -18.04 -0.12
CA VAL A 80 8.86 -18.99 -0.33
C VAL A 80 8.46 -19.01 -1.81
N GLY A 81 8.67 -17.91 -2.53
CA GLY A 81 8.26 -17.72 -3.91
C GLY A 81 6.77 -17.42 -4.09
N GLU A 82 6.05 -17.09 -3.00
CA GLU A 82 4.60 -16.89 -3.01
C GLU A 82 4.18 -15.56 -2.35
N LYS A 83 2.95 -15.14 -2.65
CA LYS A 83 2.30 -14.01 -1.99
C LYS A 83 1.58 -14.51 -0.74
N ARG A 84 1.77 -13.81 0.37
CA ARG A 84 1.05 -14.06 1.62
C ARG A 84 0.42 -12.78 2.13
N ALA A 85 -0.72 -12.93 2.81
CA ALA A 85 -1.40 -11.79 3.39
C ALA A 85 -0.54 -11.19 4.52
N VAL A 86 -0.53 -9.86 4.66
CA VAL A 86 0.26 -9.15 5.68
C VAL A 86 -0.04 -9.60 7.11
N GLN A 87 -1.22 -10.16 7.37
CA GLN A 87 -1.60 -10.68 8.69
C GLN A 87 -0.81 -11.93 9.12
N THR A 88 -0.06 -12.55 8.20
CA THR A 88 0.76 -13.73 8.46
C THR A 88 2.21 -13.39 8.82
N LEU A 89 2.58 -12.10 8.80
CA LEU A 89 3.92 -11.64 9.14
C LEU A 89 4.19 -11.83 10.63
N SER A 90 5.45 -12.12 10.98
CA SER A 90 5.90 -12.08 12.39
C SER A 90 5.87 -10.64 12.94
N GLY A 91 6.09 -10.47 14.25
CA GLY A 91 6.14 -9.14 14.87
C GLY A 91 7.19 -8.22 14.23
N GLY A 92 8.42 -8.72 14.04
CA GLY A 92 9.49 -7.96 13.40
C GLY A 92 9.25 -7.70 11.92
N GLU A 93 8.68 -8.66 11.19
CA GLU A 93 8.30 -8.49 9.78
C GLU A 93 7.21 -7.43 9.61
N SER A 94 6.20 -7.46 10.48
CA SER A 94 5.11 -6.48 10.50
C SER A 94 5.63 -5.07 10.82
N PHE A 95 6.61 -4.99 11.71
CA PHE A 95 7.24 -3.72 12.08
C PHE A 95 7.99 -3.09 10.90
N ILE A 96 8.89 -3.82 10.23
CA ILE A 96 9.63 -3.28 9.08
C ILE A 96 8.69 -2.92 7.92
N ALA A 97 7.60 -3.68 7.76
CA ALA A 97 6.56 -3.39 6.78
C ALA A 97 5.84 -2.08 7.12
N ALA A 98 5.35 -1.93 8.34
CA ALA A 98 4.66 -0.71 8.79
C ALA A 98 5.58 0.53 8.72
N LEU A 99 6.83 0.40 9.13
CA LEU A 99 7.83 1.47 9.04
C LEU A 99 8.07 1.90 7.59
N SER A 100 8.29 0.94 6.69
CA SER A 100 8.49 1.22 5.25
C SER A 100 7.30 1.96 4.65
N LEU A 101 6.09 1.55 5.03
CA LEU A 101 4.84 2.16 4.55
C LEU A 101 4.65 3.58 5.11
N ALA A 102 4.92 3.79 6.39
CA ALA A 102 4.78 5.10 7.03
C ALA A 102 5.73 6.14 6.41
N LEU A 103 6.99 5.76 6.17
CA LEU A 103 7.97 6.63 5.53
C LEU A 103 7.59 6.94 4.08
N ALA A 104 7.17 5.93 3.32
CA ALA A 104 6.73 6.11 1.94
C ALA A 104 5.49 6.99 1.81
N LEU A 105 4.53 6.85 2.72
CA LEU A 105 3.37 7.72 2.78
C LEU A 105 3.79 9.18 2.99
N GLY A 106 4.73 9.42 3.90
CA GLY A 106 5.25 10.76 4.14
C GLY A 106 5.96 11.36 2.93
N GLU A 107 6.72 10.53 2.20
CA GLU A 107 7.41 10.94 0.99
C GLU A 107 6.45 11.26 -0.17
N VAL A 108 5.46 10.41 -0.42
CA VAL A 108 4.44 10.64 -1.46
C VAL A 108 3.64 11.91 -1.17
N ILE A 109 3.23 12.13 0.09
CA ILE A 109 2.52 13.35 0.49
C ILE A 109 3.39 14.60 0.27
N GLN A 110 4.69 14.53 0.58
CA GLN A 110 5.63 15.65 0.38
C GLN A 110 5.76 16.02 -1.10
N GLN A 111 5.84 15.02 -1.98
CA GLN A 111 5.94 15.21 -3.43
C GLN A 111 4.69 15.88 -4.01
N GLU A 112 3.50 15.49 -3.55
CA GLU A 112 2.21 16.05 -4.02
C GLU A 112 1.89 17.44 -3.43
N SER A 113 2.28 17.69 -2.17
CA SER A 113 1.86 18.89 -1.43
C SER A 113 2.73 20.14 -1.67
N GLY A 114 3.65 20.10 -2.64
CA GLY A 114 4.53 21.22 -2.96
C GLY A 114 5.56 21.53 -1.86
N GLY A 115 6.02 20.53 -1.11
CA GLY A 115 7.08 20.69 -0.10
C GLY A 115 6.63 20.93 1.33
N ILE A 116 5.42 20.49 1.72
CA ILE A 116 5.07 20.36 3.14
C ILE A 116 5.90 19.22 3.73
N ASN A 117 6.99 19.54 4.44
CA ASN A 117 7.82 18.56 5.13
C ASN A 117 7.03 17.85 6.24
N ILE A 118 7.15 16.52 6.28
CA ILE A 118 6.72 15.74 7.43
C ILE A 118 7.94 15.59 8.34
N ASP A 119 8.01 16.44 9.37
CA ASP A 119 9.17 16.55 10.26
C ASP A 119 9.12 15.59 11.48
N ALA A 120 8.03 14.84 11.66
CA ALA A 120 7.88 13.94 12.82
C ALA A 120 7.08 12.68 12.50
N LEU A 121 7.65 11.53 12.85
CA LEU A 121 6.99 10.22 12.89
C LEU A 121 6.96 9.74 14.34
N PHE A 122 5.76 9.52 14.90
CA PHE A 122 5.59 8.91 16.22
C PHE A 122 5.36 7.42 16.07
N VAL A 123 6.20 6.61 16.71
CA VAL A 123 6.09 5.15 16.74
C VAL A 123 5.83 4.74 18.18
N ASP A 124 4.60 4.34 18.48
CA ASP A 124 4.23 3.81 19.79
C ASP A 124 4.23 2.27 19.73
N GLU A 125 4.81 1.61 20.74
CA GLU A 125 4.83 0.16 20.96
C GLU A 125 5.49 -0.78 19.93
N GLY A 126 5.91 -0.30 18.75
CA GLY A 126 6.43 -1.16 17.67
C GLY A 126 7.77 -1.86 17.97
N PHE A 127 8.59 -1.33 18.87
CA PHE A 127 9.96 -1.81 19.10
C PHE A 127 10.10 -2.93 20.15
N GLY A 128 9.14 -3.08 21.06
CA GLY A 128 9.24 -4.04 22.17
C GLY A 128 9.16 -5.52 21.75
N SER A 129 8.71 -5.78 20.53
CA SER A 129 8.59 -7.14 19.95
C SER A 129 9.69 -7.48 18.94
N LEU A 130 10.61 -6.55 18.68
CA LEU A 130 11.74 -6.74 17.77
C LEU A 130 12.91 -7.40 18.50
N ASP A 131 13.60 -8.29 17.80
CA ASP A 131 14.95 -8.68 18.20
C ASP A 131 15.94 -7.54 17.94
N ALA A 132 17.09 -7.57 18.63
CA ALA A 132 18.08 -6.50 18.57
C ALA A 132 18.59 -6.22 17.14
N ASN A 133 18.67 -7.25 16.27
CA ASN A 133 19.14 -7.09 14.91
C ASN A 133 18.11 -6.35 14.05
N SER A 134 16.82 -6.71 14.18
CA SER A 134 15.74 -6.01 13.46
C SER A 134 15.59 -4.55 13.89
N LEU A 135 15.85 -4.23 15.17
CA LEU A 135 15.89 -2.86 15.68
C LEU A 135 17.04 -2.06 15.06
N ASP A 136 18.26 -2.62 15.05
CA ASP A 136 19.44 -1.95 14.48
C ASP A 136 19.25 -1.69 12.97
N VAL A 137 18.69 -2.64 12.23
CA VAL A 137 18.39 -2.48 10.80
C VAL A 137 17.39 -1.35 10.57
N ALA A 138 16.36 -1.24 11.42
CA ALA A 138 15.38 -0.15 11.34
C ALA A 138 15.99 1.22 11.69
N MET A 139 16.85 1.29 12.72
CA MET A 139 17.53 2.54 13.11
C MET A 139 18.50 3.01 12.03
N ASN A 140 19.28 2.10 11.43
CA ASN A 140 20.18 2.44 10.33
C ASN A 140 19.44 3.00 9.10
N ALA A 141 18.19 2.58 8.86
CA ALA A 141 17.36 3.09 7.78
C ALA A 141 16.71 4.46 8.07
N LEU A 142 16.72 4.90 9.34
CA LEU A 142 16.25 6.23 9.77
C LEU A 142 17.37 7.27 9.79
N ASP A 143 18.63 6.84 9.93
CA ASP A 143 19.80 7.73 9.94
C ASP A 143 20.20 8.27 8.54
N HIS A 144 19.49 7.89 7.47
CA HIS A 144 19.75 8.30 6.08
C HIS A 144 18.53 8.87 5.35
#